data_AF-A0A6H9RN89-F1
#
_entry.id   AF-A0A6H9RN89-F1
#
_cell.length_a   1.000
_cell.length_b   1.000
_cell.length_c   1.000
_cell.angle_alpha   90.00
_cell.angle_beta   90.00
_cell.angle_gamma   90.00
#
_symmetry.space_group_name_H-M   'P 1'
#
loop_
_entity.id
_entity.type
_entity.pdbx_description
1 polymer ?
#
loop_
_entity_poly.entity_id
_entity_poly.type
_entity_poly.pdbx_seq_one_letter_code
_entity_poly.pdbx_strand_id
1 'polypeptide(L)' 'IRLSVEPGYNEVRTMRGIAIEFQDQPGLCRKIRQSIPAAIRRGLEKRPEIAWRLLDAHDLFRDI' A
#
# COMPACT_ATOMS: atom_id res chain seq x y z
N ILE A 1 -11.96 0.62 10.22
CA ILE A 1 -11.30 0.90 8.93
C ILE A 1 -10.34 -0.22 8.66
N ARG A 2 -10.57 -1.00 7.59
CA ARG A 2 -9.66 -2.07 7.16
C ARG A 2 -9.04 -1.68 5.83
N LEU A 3 -7.71 -1.68 5.82
CA LEU A 3 -6.86 -1.33 4.69
C LEU A 3 -5.87 -2.48 4.54
N SER A 4 -5.83 -3.08 3.35
CA SER A 4 -4.81 -4.06 3.00
C SER A 4 -3.77 -3.37 2.14
N VAL A 5 -2.51 -3.52 2.52
CA VAL A 5 -1.36 -3.01 1.76
C VAL A 5 -0.47 -4.21 1.50
N GLU A 6 -0.33 -4.56 0.23
CA GLU A 6 0.45 -5.72 -0.18
C GLU A 6 1.37 -5.33 -1.33
N PRO A 7 2.59 -5.88 -1.39
CA PRO A 7 3.40 -5.74 -2.58
C PRO A 7 2.74 -6.47 -3.74
N GLY A 8 2.75 -5.86 -4.91
CA GLY A 8 2.27 -6.47 -6.14
C GLY A 8 3.16 -7.66 -6.53
N TYR A 9 2.59 -8.55 -7.34
CA TYR A 9 3.24 -9.80 -7.75
C TYR A 9 4.58 -9.59 -8.51
N ASN A 10 4.77 -8.42 -9.11
CA ASN A 10 6.02 -8.06 -9.77
C ASN A 10 6.91 -7.26 -8.83
N GLU A 11 8.23 -7.50 -8.89
CA GLU A 11 9.27 -6.71 -8.22
C GLU A 11 8.88 -5.23 -8.19
N VAL A 12 8.66 -4.69 -6.98
CA VAL A 12 8.13 -3.33 -6.79
C VAL A 12 9.22 -2.31 -7.12
N ARG A 13 9.41 -2.08 -8.42
CA ARG A 13 10.34 -1.08 -8.96
C ARG A 13 9.83 0.35 -8.82
N THR A 14 8.52 0.51 -8.59
CA THR A 14 7.86 1.81 -8.42
C THR A 14 6.75 1.70 -7.38
N MET A 15 6.36 2.81 -6.73
CA MET A 15 5.29 2.84 -5.72
C MET A 15 3.92 2.38 -6.25
N ARG A 16 3.75 2.35 -7.57
CA ARG A 16 2.54 1.81 -8.23
C ARG A 16 2.45 0.28 -8.14
N GLY A 17 3.56 -0.39 -7.84
CA GLY A 17 3.61 -1.82 -7.60
C GLY A 17 3.02 -2.23 -6.26
N ILE A 18 2.68 -1.29 -5.36
CA ILE A 18 2.04 -1.62 -4.08
C ILE A 18 0.53 -1.62 -4.27
N ALA A 19 -0.08 -2.79 -4.06
CA ALA A 19 -1.52 -2.94 -4.01
C ALA A 19 -2.03 -2.34 -2.69
N ILE A 20 -2.93 -1.36 -2.79
CA ILE A 20 -3.58 -0.73 -1.65
C ILE A 20 -5.06 -0.91 -1.84
N GLU A 21 -5.63 -1.85 -1.10
CA GLU A 21 -7.05 -2.16 -1.15
C GLU A 21 -7.74 -1.63 0.10
N PHE A 22 -8.80 -0.85 -0.14
CA PHE A 22 -9.65 -0.34 0.93
C PHE A 22 -10.92 -1.17 0.97
N GLN A 23 -11.15 -1.88 2.07
CA GLN A 23 -12.34 -2.70 2.25
C GLN A 23 -13.57 -1.82 2.45
N ASP A 24 -14.69 -2.19 1.83
CA ASP A 24 -15.92 -1.43 1.94
C ASP A 24 -16.40 -1.39 3.39
N GLN A 25 -16.42 -0.18 3.95
CA GLN A 25 -17.01 0.08 5.26
C GLN A 25 -18.28 0.92 5.11
N PRO A 26 -19.39 0.51 5.76
CA PRO A 26 -20.58 1.34 5.86
C PRO A 26 -20.23 2.63 6.61
N GLY A 27 -20.67 3.77 6.08
CA GLY A 27 -20.40 5.11 6.63
C GLY A 27 -19.18 5.83 6.05
N LEU A 28 -18.35 5.19 5.22
CA LEU A 28 -17.23 5.87 4.57
C LEU A 28 -17.63 6.39 3.18
N CYS A 29 -17.67 7.72 3.03
CA CYS A 29 -18.02 8.37 1.77
C CYS A 29 -17.02 7.99 0.66
N ARG A 30 -17.50 7.83 -0.58
CA ARG A 30 -16.69 7.51 -1.77
C ARG A 30 -15.43 8.38 -1.93
N LYS A 31 -15.53 9.65 -1.53
CA LYS A 31 -14.41 10.62 -1.53
C LYS A 31 -13.23 10.14 -0.68
N ILE A 32 -13.49 9.61 0.51
CA ILE A 32 -12.45 9.14 1.42
C ILE A 32 -11.83 7.84 0.91
N ARG A 33 -12.63 6.93 0.34
CA ARG A 33 -12.15 5.68 -0.28
C ARG A 33 -11.15 5.91 -1.42
N GLN A 34 -11.27 7.03 -2.15
CA GLN A 34 -10.33 7.39 -3.22
C GLN A 34 -9.17 8.27 -2.72
N SER A 35 -9.43 9.14 -1.74
CA SER A 35 -8.42 10.08 -1.24
C SER A 35 -7.36 9.39 -0.38
N ILE A 36 -7.73 8.38 0.41
CA ILE A 36 -6.79 7.66 1.29
C ILE A 36 -5.70 6.94 0.47
N PRO A 37 -6.02 6.08 -0.51
CA PRO A 37 -4.98 5.42 -1.33
C PRO A 37 -4.09 6.42 -2.06
N ALA A 38 -4.65 7.52 -2.57
CA ALA A 38 -3.88 8.57 -3.23
C ALA A 38 -2.92 9.28 -2.28
N ALA A 39 -3.34 9.55 -1.04
CA ALA A 39 -2.48 10.15 -0.02
C ALA A 39 -1.36 9.21 0.43
N ILE A 40 -1.66 7.92 0.62
CA ILE A 40 -0.65 6.90 0.95
C ILE A 40 0.39 6.81 -0.18
N ARG A 41 -0.05 6.73 -1.44
CA ARG A 41 0.87 6.72 -2.60
C ARG A 41 1.78 7.94 -2.63
N ARG A 42 1.23 9.14 -2.42
CA ARG A 42 2.03 10.38 -2.33
C ARG A 42 3.01 10.37 -1.16
N GLY A 43 2.64 9.78 -0.02
CA GLY A 43 3.52 9.60 1.13
C GLY A 43 4.68 8.66 0.82
N LEU A 44 4.41 7.54 0.16
CA LEU A 44 5.42 6.57 -0.27
C LEU A 44 6.34 7.14 -1.36
N GLU A 45 5.82 7.93 -2.30
CA GLU A 45 6.63 8.64 -3.29
C GLU A 45 7.60 9.64 -2.65
N LYS A 46 7.17 10.36 -1.61
CA LYS A 46 8.04 11.30 -0.88
C LYS A 46 9.06 10.61 0.02
N ARG A 47 8.75 9.40 0.50
CA ARG A 47 9.58 8.64 1.44
C ARG A 47 9.72 7.20 0.95
N PRO A 48 10.54 6.98 -0.09
CA PRO A 48 10.71 5.65 -0.68
C PRO A 48 11.28 4.63 0.31
N GLU A 49 12.04 5.09 1.31
CA GLU A 49 12.51 4.30 2.45
C GLU A 49 11.41 3.48 3.15
N ILE A 50 10.17 3.99 3.21
CA ILE A 50 9.04 3.30 3.84
C ILE A 50 8.56 2.15 2.96
N ALA A 51 8.55 2.34 1.64
CA ALA A 51 8.20 1.28 0.70
C ALA A 51 9.25 0.16 0.72
N TRP A 52 10.54 0.50 0.77
CA TRP A 52 11.61 -0.49 0.93
C TRP A 52 11.47 -1.27 2.23
N ARG A 53 11.15 -0.62 3.35
CA ARG A 53 10.91 -1.31 4.63
C ARG A 53 9.62 -2.14 4.64
N LEU A 54 8.59 -1.72 3.91
CA LEU A 54 7.38 -2.53 3.72
C LEU A 54 7.69 -3.78 2.90
N LEU A 55 8.46 -3.64 1.81
CA LEU A 55 8.93 -4.76 1.00
C LEU A 55 9.78 -5.71 1.84
N ASP A 56 10.76 -5.19 2.57
CA ASP A 56 11.60 -5.96 3.50
C ASP A 56 10.76 -6.69 4.56
N ALA A 57 9.77 -6.03 5.16
CA ALA A 57 8.85 -6.64 6.12
C ALA A 57 7.91 -7.71 5.50
N HIS A 58 7.63 -7.62 4.19
CA HIS A 58 6.85 -8.61 3.45
C HIS A 58 7.73 -9.70 2.78
N ASP A 59 9.04 -9.49 2.67
CA ASP A 59 10.04 -10.42 2.11
C ASP A 59 10.81 -11.19 3.21
N LEU A 60 10.79 -10.77 4.49
CA LEU A 60 11.51 -11.48 5.55
C LEU A 60 10.85 -12.81 6.00
N PHE A 61 9.72 -13.21 5.41
CA PHE A 61 9.03 -14.47 5.72
C PHE A 61 8.45 -15.17 4.49
N ARG A 62 9.02 -14.98 3.30
CA ARG A 62 8.72 -15.84 2.16
C ARG A 62 9.88 -16.85 1.97
N ASP A 63 9.97 -17.79 2.93
CA ASP A 63 10.66 -19.11 2.92
C ASP A 63 12.20 -19.09 2.66
N ILE A 64 13.11 -19.50 3.56
CA ILE A 64 13.41 -20.86 4.11
C ILE A 64 13.05 -22.01 3.18
#